data_AF-T0Y093-F1
#
_entry.id   AF-T0Y093-F1
#
_cell.length_a   1.000
_cell.length_b   1.000
_cell.length_c   1.000
_cell.angle_alpha   90.00
_cell.angle_beta   90.00
_cell.angle_gamma   90.00
#
_symmetry.space_group_name_H-M   'P 1'
#
loop_
_entity.id
_entity.type
_entity.pdbx_description
1 polymer ?
#
loop_
_entity_poly.entity_id
_entity_poly.type
_entity_poly.pdbx_seq_one_letter_code
_entity_poly.pdbx_strand_id
1 'polypeptide(L)'
;ARGVQPIIGCQIGLARPDNSRLPPDPLVLLAQDAQGLANLQRLSSLGFLASDPGLKPQLPLATIAEHAAGVILLTGGTAGPLARLLAEGQRTAAEELLAGFTEAFADRTVIELHRHGLAIERGLEPGLIALADAAGLPLVATNECFFARPEMFAAHDALLCIAEGRTLAEPEPPPRD
;
A
#
# COMPACT_ATOMS: atom_id res chain seq x y z
N ALA A 1 -28.38 -0.41 -10.68
CA ALA A 1 -27.12 0.27 -10.31
C ALA A 1 -27.42 1.72 -9.95
N ARG A 2 -26.90 2.27 -8.85
CA ARG A 2 -27.21 3.64 -8.35
C ARG A 2 -26.46 4.76 -9.11
N GLY A 3 -26.10 4.55 -10.39
CA GLY A 3 -25.31 5.52 -11.16
C GLY A 3 -23.86 5.68 -10.68
N VAL A 4 -23.33 4.73 -9.90
CA VAL A 4 -21.94 4.72 -9.43
C VAL A 4 -21.11 3.82 -10.33
N GLN A 5 -19.93 4.30 -10.73
CA GLN A 5 -18.95 3.50 -11.44
C GLN A 5 -18.01 2.83 -10.43
N PRO A 6 -18.01 1.49 -10.32
CA PRO A 6 -17.07 0.80 -9.43
C PRO A 6 -15.66 0.82 -10.02
N ILE A 7 -14.67 0.99 -9.15
CA ILE A 7 -13.26 0.76 -9.45
C ILE A 7 -12.84 -0.44 -8.61
N ILE A 8 -12.37 -1.50 -9.28
CA ILE A 8 -11.95 -2.73 -8.61
C ILE A 8 -10.46 -2.64 -8.35
N GLY A 9 -10.04 -2.99 -7.14
CA GLY A 9 -8.65 -3.01 -6.74
C GLY A 9 -8.41 -3.96 -5.58
N CYS A 10 -7.15 -4.12 -5.20
CA CYS A 10 -6.72 -4.80 -4.00
C CYS A 10 -5.49 -4.15 -3.40
N GLN A 11 -5.33 -4.27 -2.09
CA GLN A 11 -4.07 -3.99 -1.42
C GLN A 11 -3.30 -5.32 -1.28
N ILE A 12 -2.06 -5.35 -1.75
CA ILE A 12 -1.18 -6.51 -1.64
C ILE A 12 0.06 -6.17 -0.82
N GLY A 13 0.65 -7.18 -0.17
CA GLY A 13 1.90 -7.03 0.53
C GLY A 13 3.09 -7.18 -0.43
N LEU A 14 3.94 -6.16 -0.52
CA LEU A 14 5.26 -6.24 -1.11
C LEU A 14 6.23 -6.84 -0.07
N ALA A 15 6.82 -7.98 -0.42
CA ALA A 15 7.83 -8.61 0.42
C ALA A 15 9.06 -7.72 0.54
N ARG A 16 9.55 -7.52 1.77
CA ARG A 16 10.72 -6.69 2.02
C ARG A 16 12.01 -7.43 1.63
N PRO A 17 12.88 -6.85 0.78
CA PRO A 17 14.09 -7.53 0.29
C PRO A 17 15.11 -7.86 1.38
N ASP A 18 15.16 -7.06 2.44
CA ASP A 18 16.08 -7.19 3.57
C ASP A 18 15.64 -8.32 4.52
N ASN A 19 14.33 -8.49 4.75
CA ASN A 19 13.81 -9.55 5.59
C ASN A 19 12.33 -9.85 5.31
N SER A 20 12.06 -10.95 4.61
CA SER A 20 10.70 -11.40 4.29
C SER A 20 9.86 -11.82 5.50
N ARG A 21 10.44 -11.96 6.70
CA ARG A 21 9.68 -12.24 7.93
C ARG A 21 9.12 -10.99 8.58
N LEU A 22 9.59 -9.81 8.18
CA LEU A 22 8.96 -8.55 8.61
C LEU A 22 7.60 -8.39 7.93
N PRO A 23 6.67 -7.62 8.53
CA PRO A 23 5.42 -7.29 7.87
C PRO A 23 5.68 -6.71 6.47
N PRO A 24 4.99 -7.20 5.43
CA PRO A 24 5.17 -6.69 4.08
C PRO A 24 4.65 -5.26 3.96
N ASP A 25 5.22 -4.49 3.05
CA ASP A 25 4.78 -3.12 2.80
C ASP A 25 3.52 -3.13 1.90
N PRO A 26 2.47 -2.37 2.23
CA PRO A 26 1.27 -2.32 1.41
C PRO A 26 1.52 -1.60 0.08
N LEU A 27 0.97 -2.17 -0.99
CA LEU A 27 0.79 -1.52 -2.29
C LEU A 27 -0.69 -1.61 -2.69
N VAL A 28 -1.23 -0.55 -3.26
CA VAL A 28 -2.60 -0.54 -3.77
C VAL A 28 -2.58 -0.72 -5.28
N LEU A 29 -3.29 -1.72 -5.78
CA LEU A 29 -3.39 -2.02 -7.19
C LEU A 29 -4.84 -1.86 -7.68
N LEU A 30 -5.06 -1.13 -8.77
CA LEU A 30 -6.36 -0.91 -9.36
C LEU A 30 -6.41 -1.49 -10.78
N ALA A 31 -7.52 -2.13 -11.14
CA ALA A 31 -7.74 -2.63 -12.49
C ALA A 31 -8.16 -1.48 -13.41
N GLN A 32 -7.36 -1.20 -14.44
CA GLN A 32 -7.70 -0.24 -15.48
C GLN A 32 -8.67 -0.84 -16.52
N ASP A 33 -8.55 -2.15 -16.76
CA ASP A 33 -9.34 -2.89 -17.73
C ASP A 33 -9.55 -4.36 -17.30
N ALA A 34 -10.14 -5.16 -18.19
CA ALA A 34 -10.41 -6.58 -17.94
C ALA A 34 -9.13 -7.42 -17.77
N GLN A 35 -8.04 -7.06 -18.44
CA GLN A 35 -6.75 -7.73 -18.29
C GLN A 35 -6.15 -7.41 -16.91
N GLY A 36 -6.24 -6.14 -16.49
CA GLY A 36 -5.90 -5.69 -15.15
C GLY A 36 -6.65 -6.46 -14.08
N LEU A 37 -7.97 -6.59 -14.21
CA LEU A 37 -8.78 -7.36 -13.27
C LEU A 37 -8.33 -8.83 -13.18
N ALA A 38 -8.08 -9.48 -14.32
CA ALA A 38 -7.59 -10.85 -14.34
C ALA A 38 -6.20 -10.99 -13.71
N ASN A 39 -5.35 -9.97 -13.85
CA ASN A 39 -4.05 -9.91 -13.20
C ASN A 39 -4.17 -9.71 -11.68
N LEU A 40 -5.06 -8.84 -11.20
CA LEU A 40 -5.33 -8.68 -9.76
C LEU A 40 -5.79 -9.98 -9.11
N GLN A 41 -6.65 -10.75 -9.79
CA GLN A 41 -7.10 -12.07 -9.31
C GLN A 41 -5.94 -13.07 -9.17
N ARG A 42 -5.03 -13.07 -10.15
CA ARG A 42 -3.82 -13.91 -10.10
C ARG A 42 -2.90 -13.49 -8.97
N LEU A 43 -2.60 -12.20 -8.85
CA LEU A 43 -1.75 -11.66 -7.79
C LEU A 43 -2.33 -11.96 -6.40
N SER A 44 -3.63 -11.74 -6.21
CA SER A 44 -4.30 -12.11 -4.96
C SER A 44 -4.15 -13.59 -4.65
N SER A 45 -4.33 -14.47 -5.63
CA SER A 45 -4.18 -15.92 -5.44
C SER A 45 -2.74 -16.31 -5.11
N LEU A 46 -1.77 -15.78 -5.85
CA LEU A 46 -0.35 -16.03 -5.64
C LEU A 46 0.11 -15.56 -4.26
N GLY A 47 -0.35 -14.41 -3.79
CA GLY A 47 0.01 -13.88 -2.47
C GLY A 47 -0.31 -14.86 -1.34
N PHE A 48 -1.43 -15.59 -1.43
CA PHE A 48 -1.80 -16.61 -0.44
C PHE A 48 -1.13 -17.97 -0.70
N LEU A 49 -0.97 -18.38 -1.95
CA LEU A 49 -0.49 -19.74 -2.29
C LEU A 49 1.04 -19.87 -2.31
N ALA A 50 1.75 -18.79 -2.65
CA ALA A 50 3.20 -18.79 -2.79
C ALA A 50 3.95 -18.26 -1.56
N SER A 51 3.25 -17.63 -0.62
CA SER A 51 3.86 -17.19 0.64
C SER A 51 4.15 -18.36 1.56
N ASP A 52 5.26 -18.29 2.30
CA ASP A 52 5.58 -19.30 3.31
C ASP A 52 4.48 -19.41 4.38
N PRO A 53 4.09 -20.64 4.78
CA PRO A 53 3.12 -20.82 5.84
C PRO A 53 3.53 -20.10 7.13
N GLY A 54 2.61 -19.29 7.67
CA GLY A 54 2.82 -18.51 8.90
C GLY A 54 3.31 -17.08 8.68
N LEU A 55 3.64 -16.69 7.45
CA LEU A 55 3.87 -15.29 7.09
C LEU A 55 2.56 -14.63 6.64
N LYS A 56 2.51 -13.29 6.72
CA LYS A 56 1.44 -12.54 6.05
C LYS A 56 1.56 -12.72 4.53
N PRO A 57 0.44 -12.84 3.79
CA PRO A 57 0.46 -12.93 2.33
C PRO A 57 1.26 -11.78 1.72
N GLN A 58 2.26 -12.11 0.91
CA GLN A 58 3.17 -11.16 0.30
C GLN A 58 3.75 -11.69 -1.02
N LEU A 59 4.21 -10.78 -1.86
CA LEU A 59 4.81 -11.09 -3.15
C LEU A 59 6.09 -10.28 -3.35
N PRO A 60 7.12 -10.85 -3.99
CA PRO A 60 8.26 -10.06 -4.43
C PRO A 60 7.84 -9.16 -5.61
N LEU A 61 8.54 -8.02 -5.78
CA LEU A 61 8.29 -7.08 -6.87
C LEU A 61 8.32 -7.76 -8.25
N ALA A 62 9.23 -8.71 -8.47
CA ALA A 62 9.33 -9.43 -9.74
C ALA A 62 8.01 -10.13 -10.11
N THR A 63 7.38 -10.85 -9.17
CA THR A 63 6.09 -11.50 -9.40
C THR A 63 4.96 -10.50 -9.61
N ILE A 64 5.00 -9.36 -8.91
CA ILE A 64 4.03 -8.28 -9.13
C ILE A 64 4.18 -7.70 -10.54
N ALA A 65 5.42 -7.48 -10.99
CA ALA A 65 5.77 -6.92 -12.29
C ALA A 65 5.34 -7.82 -13.46
N GLU A 66 5.44 -9.14 -13.32
CA GLU A 66 4.96 -10.13 -14.32
C GLU A 66 3.46 -9.97 -14.63
N HIS A 67 2.70 -9.34 -13.73
CA HIS A 67 1.26 -9.13 -13.84
C HIS A 67 0.87 -7.63 -13.89
N ALA A 68 1.78 -6.73 -14.28
CA ALA A 68 1.54 -5.29 -14.29
C ALA A 68 0.63 -4.78 -15.42
N ALA A 69 0.40 -5.57 -16.48
CA ALA A 69 -0.41 -5.16 -17.61
C ALA A 69 -1.87 -4.84 -17.20
N GLY A 70 -2.38 -3.68 -17.60
CA GLY A 70 -3.74 -3.23 -17.25
C GLY A 70 -3.95 -2.85 -15.78
N VAL A 71 -2.87 -2.78 -14.98
CA VAL A 71 -2.93 -2.46 -13.55
C VAL A 71 -2.31 -1.08 -13.29
N ILE A 72 -2.97 -0.30 -12.45
CA ILE A 72 -2.46 0.96 -11.88
C ILE A 72 -1.92 0.68 -10.48
N LEU A 73 -0.71 1.15 -10.18
CA LEU A 73 -0.08 1.02 -8.88
C LEU A 73 -0.12 2.37 -8.15
N LEU A 74 -0.66 2.36 -6.93
CA LEU A 74 -0.48 3.42 -5.96
C LEU A 74 0.51 2.97 -4.88
N THR A 75 1.39 3.86 -4.47
CA THR A 75 2.56 3.52 -3.64
C THR A 75 2.26 3.19 -2.18
N GLY A 76 1.00 3.15 -1.74
CA GLY A 76 0.61 2.76 -0.37
C GLY A 76 0.67 3.88 0.67
N GLY A 77 0.86 5.12 0.21
CA GLY A 77 0.90 6.32 1.04
C GLY A 77 1.87 6.22 2.22
N THR A 78 1.39 6.58 3.41
CA THR A 78 2.22 6.71 4.63
C THR A 78 2.78 5.37 5.11
N ALA A 79 2.05 4.28 4.91
CA ALA A 79 2.49 2.93 5.28
C ALA A 79 3.27 2.23 4.17
N GLY A 80 3.29 2.80 2.96
CA GLY A 80 3.88 2.21 1.77
C GLY A 80 5.40 2.08 1.82
N PRO A 81 5.99 1.30 0.91
CA PRO A 81 7.42 1.00 0.95
C PRO A 81 8.31 2.24 0.73
N LEU A 82 7.88 3.20 -0.09
CA LEU A 82 8.63 4.44 -0.31
C LEU A 82 8.66 5.31 0.96
N ALA A 83 7.51 5.43 1.63
CA ALA A 83 7.40 6.16 2.89
C ALA A 83 8.30 5.54 3.96
N ARG A 84 8.29 4.21 4.11
CA ARG A 84 9.18 3.51 5.03
C ARG A 84 10.65 3.79 4.73
N LEU A 85 11.09 3.61 3.49
CA LEU A 85 12.49 3.83 3.12
C LEU A 85 12.92 5.28 3.37
N LEU A 86 12.04 6.26 3.12
CA LEU A 86 12.30 7.66 3.46
C LEU A 86 12.39 7.90 4.97
N ALA A 87 11.50 7.30 5.77
CA ALA A 87 11.54 7.38 7.23
C ALA A 87 12.85 6.82 7.81
N GLU A 88 13.35 5.76 7.20
CA GLU A 88 14.62 5.10 7.57
C GLU A 88 15.86 5.82 7.00
N GLY A 89 15.68 6.95 6.29
CA GLY A 89 16.78 7.70 5.67
C GLY A 89 17.39 7.04 4.43
N GLN A 90 16.76 6.00 3.90
CA GLN A 90 17.23 5.20 2.76
C GLN A 90 16.74 5.76 1.42
N ARG A 91 17.05 7.03 1.14
CA ARG A 91 16.56 7.72 -0.07
C ARG A 91 16.96 7.01 -1.37
N THR A 92 18.20 6.56 -1.50
CA THR A 92 18.67 5.86 -2.71
C THR A 92 17.87 4.57 -2.96
N ALA A 93 17.60 3.79 -1.91
CA ALA A 93 16.77 2.60 -2.04
C ALA A 93 15.32 2.93 -2.43
N ALA A 94 14.78 4.06 -1.96
CA ALA A 94 13.45 4.53 -2.38
C ALA A 94 13.41 4.91 -3.87
N GLU A 95 14.46 5.57 -4.36
CA GLU A 95 14.62 5.92 -5.79
C GLU A 95 14.76 4.66 -6.66
N GLU A 96 15.55 3.67 -6.23
CA GLU A 96 15.70 2.38 -6.92
C GLU A 96 14.38 1.59 -6.95
N LEU A 97 13.66 1.54 -5.82
CA LEU A 97 12.37 0.86 -5.76
C LEU A 97 11.33 1.55 -6.65
N LEU A 98 11.29 2.89 -6.64
CA LEU A 98 10.41 3.65 -7.52
C LEU A 98 10.74 3.39 -8.99
N ALA A 99 12.03 3.33 -9.35
CA ALA A 99 12.45 2.98 -10.70
C ALA A 99 11.92 1.59 -11.11
N GLY A 100 12.01 0.59 -10.22
CA GLY A 100 11.42 -0.73 -10.43
C GLY A 100 9.89 -0.70 -10.63
N PHE A 101 9.17 0.15 -9.90
CA PHE A 101 7.74 0.36 -10.16
C PHE A 101 7.51 0.98 -11.53
N THR A 102 8.26 2.03 -11.91
CA THR A 102 8.11 2.67 -13.22
C THR A 102 8.50 1.76 -14.38
N GLU A 103 9.46 0.86 -14.22
CA GLU A 103 9.79 -0.13 -15.24
C GLU A 103 8.63 -1.10 -15.48
N ALA A 104 7.98 -1.56 -14.41
CA ALA A 104 6.89 -2.53 -14.49
C ALA A 104 5.54 -1.90 -14.92
N PHE A 105 5.20 -0.74 -14.37
CA PHE A 105 3.88 -0.12 -14.51
C PHE A 105 3.87 1.10 -15.44
N ALA A 106 5.04 1.61 -15.83
CA ALA A 106 5.21 2.77 -16.70
C ALA A 106 4.41 4.00 -16.23
N ASP A 107 3.56 4.55 -17.09
CA ASP A 107 2.69 5.69 -16.85
C ASP A 107 1.54 5.40 -15.86
N ARG A 108 1.43 4.14 -15.39
CA ARG A 108 0.43 3.70 -14.41
C ARG A 108 0.96 3.63 -12.97
N THR A 109 2.16 4.16 -12.71
CA THR A 109 2.70 4.37 -11.37
C THR A 109 2.28 5.73 -10.82
N VAL A 110 1.68 5.76 -9.65
CA VAL A 110 1.20 6.99 -9.01
C VAL A 110 1.67 7.04 -7.56
N ILE A 111 2.27 8.16 -7.15
CA ILE A 111 2.67 8.35 -5.75
C ILE A 111 1.44 8.78 -4.94
N GLU A 112 1.15 8.02 -3.89
CA GLU A 112 0.01 8.21 -3.01
C GLU A 112 0.39 9.07 -1.80
N LEU A 113 -0.47 10.03 -1.43
CA LEU A 113 -0.32 10.90 -0.28
C LEU A 113 -1.53 10.81 0.65
N HIS A 114 -1.26 10.82 1.96
CA HIS A 114 -2.26 10.84 3.02
C HIS A 114 -2.11 12.08 3.89
N ARG A 115 -3.22 12.60 4.43
CA ARG A 115 -3.25 13.81 5.27
C ARG A 115 -4.28 13.69 6.39
N HIS A 116 -4.05 12.76 7.30
CA HIS A 116 -4.86 12.60 8.52
C HIS A 116 -4.41 13.54 9.65
N GLY A 117 -3.36 14.32 9.44
CA GLY A 117 -2.85 15.29 10.41
C GLY A 117 -1.80 14.71 11.35
N LEU A 118 -1.19 13.57 10.98
CA LEU A 118 -0.16 12.90 11.76
C LEU A 118 1.21 13.55 11.53
N ALA A 119 2.10 13.49 12.53
CA ALA A 119 3.44 14.06 12.42
C ALA A 119 4.30 13.32 11.37
N ILE A 120 4.14 12.00 11.30
CA ILE A 120 4.85 11.15 10.33
C ILE A 120 4.49 11.52 8.89
N GLU A 121 3.21 11.76 8.60
CA GLU A 121 2.72 12.21 7.29
C GLU A 121 3.38 13.53 6.87
N ARG A 122 3.40 14.51 7.78
CA ARG A 122 4.04 15.81 7.53
C ARG A 122 5.54 15.69 7.28
N GLY A 123 6.21 14.73 7.93
CA GLY A 123 7.64 14.47 7.75
C GLY A 123 7.94 13.80 6.41
N LEU A 124 7.07 12.90 5.95
CA LEU A 124 7.26 12.10 4.74
C LEU A 124 6.82 12.81 3.46
N GLU A 125 5.75 13.61 3.53
CA GLU A 125 5.12 14.23 2.36
C GLU A 125 6.12 14.99 1.46
N PRO A 126 7.04 15.83 1.96
CA PRO A 126 8.01 16.52 1.10
C PRO A 126 8.94 15.54 0.35
N GLY A 127 9.32 14.43 0.98
CA GLY A 127 10.16 13.41 0.36
C GLY A 127 9.43 12.65 -0.74
N LEU A 128 8.17 12.28 -0.50
CA LEU A 128 7.33 11.63 -1.51
C LEU A 128 7.06 12.54 -2.71
N ILE A 129 6.80 13.83 -2.47
CA ILE A 129 6.64 14.83 -3.55
C ILE A 129 7.94 14.97 -4.35
N ALA A 130 9.10 15.06 -3.67
CA ALA A 130 10.38 15.17 -4.36
C ALA A 130 10.69 13.93 -5.23
N LEU A 131 10.31 12.73 -4.78
CA LEU A 131 10.42 11.51 -5.59
C LEU A 131 9.51 11.58 -6.82
N ALA A 132 8.25 12.02 -6.66
CA ALA A 132 7.31 12.17 -7.77
C ALA A 132 7.83 13.16 -8.81
N ASP A 133 8.29 14.34 -8.38
CA ASP A 133 8.82 15.39 -9.24
C ASP A 133 10.06 14.91 -10.01
N ALA A 134 10.99 14.23 -9.32
CA ALA A 134 12.22 13.73 -9.94
C ALA A 134 11.95 12.64 -10.99
N ALA A 135 10.96 11.78 -10.74
CA ALA A 135 10.56 10.71 -11.66
C ALA A 135 9.53 11.14 -12.71
N GLY A 136 8.99 12.36 -12.62
CA GLY A 136 7.93 12.85 -13.49
C GLY A 136 6.60 12.11 -13.32
N LEU A 137 6.30 11.66 -12.10
CA LEU A 137 5.12 10.85 -11.79
C LEU A 137 3.97 11.67 -11.20
N PRO A 138 2.72 11.28 -11.44
CA PRO A 138 1.56 11.93 -10.84
C PRO A 138 1.45 11.63 -9.34
N LEU A 139 0.83 12.56 -8.63
CA LEU A 139 0.39 12.41 -7.24
C LEU A 139 -1.10 12.09 -7.19
N VAL A 140 -1.50 11.29 -6.20
CA VAL A 140 -2.92 11.09 -5.83
C VAL A 140 -3.11 11.23 -4.33
N ALA A 141 -4.21 11.88 -3.95
CA ALA A 141 -4.65 11.93 -2.56
C ALA A 141 -5.62 10.78 -2.29
N THR A 142 -5.38 10.03 -1.22
CA THR A 142 -6.30 9.01 -0.70
C THR A 142 -6.43 9.18 0.81
N ASN A 143 -7.39 8.48 1.41
CA ASN A 143 -7.72 8.62 2.84
C ASN A 143 -7.73 7.27 3.58
N GLU A 144 -7.26 6.19 2.94
CA GLU A 144 -7.20 4.85 3.55
C GLU A 144 -8.47 4.48 4.36
N CYS A 145 -9.64 4.61 3.72
CA CYS A 145 -10.91 4.58 4.44
C CYS A 145 -11.23 3.18 5.01
N PHE A 146 -11.36 3.06 6.33
CA PHE A 146 -11.78 1.83 7.02
C PHE A 146 -13.27 1.78 7.39
N PHE A 147 -13.96 2.92 7.30
CA PHE A 147 -15.37 3.05 7.65
C PHE A 147 -16.05 4.18 6.85
N ALA A 148 -17.37 4.11 6.73
CA ALA A 148 -18.14 5.00 5.85
C ALA A 148 -18.38 6.41 6.43
N ARG A 149 -18.38 6.57 7.76
CA ARG A 149 -18.64 7.85 8.44
C ARG A 149 -17.78 7.98 9.70
N PRO A 150 -17.37 9.19 10.10
CA PRO A 150 -16.53 9.40 11.28
C PRO A 150 -17.10 8.82 12.57
N GLU A 151 -18.42 8.80 12.75
CA GLU A 151 -19.07 8.28 13.96
C GLU A 151 -18.89 6.77 14.14
N MET A 152 -18.46 6.06 13.08
CA MET A 152 -18.17 4.63 13.13
C MET A 152 -16.79 4.29 13.71
N PHE A 153 -15.98 5.30 14.05
CA PHE A 153 -14.64 5.11 14.60
C PHE A 153 -14.64 4.16 15.82
N ALA A 154 -15.48 4.41 16.82
CA ALA A 154 -15.54 3.58 18.02
C ALA A 154 -15.93 2.12 17.73
N ALA A 155 -16.79 1.89 16.73
CA ALA A 155 -17.17 0.55 16.31
C ALA A 155 -16.02 -0.16 15.56
N HIS A 156 -15.27 0.58 14.76
CA HIS A 156 -14.08 0.07 14.09
C HIS A 156 -12.97 -0.29 15.09
N ASP A 157 -12.73 0.55 16.09
CA ASP A 157 -11.76 0.30 17.15
C ASP A 157 -12.09 -0.97 17.96
N ALA A 158 -13.38 -1.15 18.30
CA ALA A 158 -13.85 -2.38 18.93
C ALA A 158 -13.63 -3.63 18.05
N LEU A 159 -13.81 -3.50 16.72
CA LEU A 159 -13.55 -4.59 15.78
C LEU A 159 -12.06 -4.97 15.75
N LEU A 160 -11.16 -3.99 15.78
CA LEU A 160 -9.72 -4.23 15.87
C LEU A 160 -9.34 -4.92 17.18
N CYS A 161 -9.88 -4.45 18.31
CA CYS A 161 -9.67 -5.09 19.61
C CYS A 161 -10.07 -6.58 19.60
N ILE A 162 -11.22 -6.91 19.00
CA ILE A 162 -11.67 -8.30 18.85
C ILE A 162 -10.68 -9.11 17.98
N ALA A 163 -10.25 -8.56 16.85
CA ALA A 163 -9.33 -9.23 15.93
C ALA A 163 -7.97 -9.52 16.59
N GLU A 164 -7.54 -8.66 17.51
CA GLU A 164 -6.27 -8.79 18.21
C GLU A 164 -6.37 -9.53 19.55
N GLY A 165 -7.59 -9.88 19.99
CA GLY A 165 -7.83 -10.54 21.27
C GLY A 165 -7.58 -9.64 22.48
N ARG A 166 -7.77 -8.32 22.34
CA ARG A 166 -7.53 -7.30 23.36
C ARG A 166 -8.82 -6.64 23.82
N THR A 167 -8.80 -6.00 24.98
CA THR A 167 -9.94 -5.22 25.50
C THR A 167 -9.79 -3.73 25.20
N LEU A 168 -10.90 -3.01 25.01
CA LEU A 168 -10.91 -1.55 24.81
C LEU A 168 -10.30 -0.74 25.97
N ALA A 169 -10.22 -1.35 27.16
CA ALA A 169 -9.64 -0.72 28.34
C ALA A 169 -8.10 -0.81 28.37
N GLU A 170 -7.50 -1.66 27.53
CA GLU A 170 -6.05 -1.71 27.38
C GLU A 170 -5.58 -0.49 26.58
N PRO A 171 -4.48 0.16 27.01
CA PRO A 171 -3.92 1.29 26.26
C PRO A 171 -3.56 0.83 24.84
N GLU A 172 -3.82 1.71 23.87
CA GLU A 172 -3.42 1.49 22.49
C GLU A 172 -1.90 1.25 22.45
N PRO A 173 -1.42 0.16 21.82
CA PRO A 173 0.00 -0.05 21.67
C PRO A 173 0.56 1.15 20.89
N PRO A 174 1.80 1.56 21.18
CA PRO A 174 2.43 2.60 20.38
C PRO A 174 2.33 2.23 18.89
N PRO A 175 2.16 3.21 17.99
CA PRO A 175 2.19 2.95 16.56
C PRO A 175 3.44 2.12 16.24
N ARG A 176 3.27 1.07 15.43
CA ARG A 176 4.39 0.20 15.08
C ARG A 176 5.35 1.02 14.21
N ASP A 177 6.46 1.44 14.83
CA ASP A 177 7.61 2.08 14.18
C ASP A 177 8.11 1.26 12.97
#